data_AF-A0A940MDU3-F1
#
_entry.id   AF-A0A940MDU3-F1
#
_cell.length_a   1.000
_cell.length_b   1.000
_cell.length_c   1.000
_cell.angle_alpha   90.00
_cell.angle_beta   90.00
_cell.angle_gamma   90.00
#
_symmetry.space_group_name_H-M   'P 1'
#
loop_
_entity.id
_entity.type
_entity.pdbx_description
1 polymer ?
#
loop_
_entity_poly.entity_id
_entity_poly.type
_entity_poly.pdbx_seq_one_letter_code
_entity_poly.pdbx_strand_id
1 'polypeptide(L)'
;MTTTSQAAVTGGAGATAHGRPGGPAAALTRLWRGRAADAPWVRPALLALLLLTAVLELWNLGASGYANSFYSAAAQAGSSSWKAFLFGSSDAGNSITVDKPPAALWPMALSVRLFGLGSWQILVPQALMGVGTVAVLYAAVRRRFDAVAGLLAGAALALTPVASMMFRFNNPDALLALLMTSTVYCVLRALEGARTKWLVWAGVLLGLGFLTKTLQAFLIVPPLTLVYAVCAPGRTARRVGQLLAAGAAMVVAGGWWVALVQLWPAASRPYIGGSQDNSFLELTFGYNGFGRITGDETGSVGGLGGDAPGGGGGPGGGAGFGGGGTVGIGRVFGDALGGQVSWLVPAALLLLVAGLLMTRRAPRTDTVRSAFLVWGGSLLATAAVFSFMAGIFHQYYTVALAPYIAALVGMGASLLWRERGRPFAAAALCVVVLATAVWSYVLLGRTPGYLPWLRWVVLACGVLTAACTPLSRRSRGGVAVAALAVVAALAGPFAYTMTTVTTPHTGSIIAAGPSSAGGMPGFGGGMPRGGQAGGERPTAAGGPGGGRFPGGAGAAGTAGGKGAAG
;
A
#
# COMPACT_ATOMS: atom_id res chain seq x y z
N MET A 1 6.91 69.52 -20.77
CA MET A 1 5.45 69.62 -20.54
C MET A 1 4.76 69.14 -21.81
N THR A 2 4.55 67.83 -22.01
CA THR A 2 3.33 67.06 -21.68
C THR A 2 2.01 67.70 -22.12
N THR A 3 1.47 67.24 -23.25
CA THR A 3 0.03 67.07 -23.46
C THR A 3 -0.20 66.01 -24.53
N THR A 4 -0.73 64.85 -24.13
CA THR A 4 -1.41 63.92 -25.04
C THR A 4 -2.67 63.40 -24.36
N SER A 5 -3.79 63.88 -24.90
CA SER A 5 -5.11 63.26 -25.03
C SER A 5 -5.62 62.31 -23.93
N GLN A 6 -6.61 62.79 -23.17
CA GLN A 6 -7.56 61.97 -22.41
C GLN A 6 -8.60 61.36 -23.37
N ALA A 7 -8.76 60.04 -23.32
CA ALA A 7 -9.97 59.37 -23.78
C ALA A 7 -10.54 58.55 -22.61
N ALA A 8 -11.74 58.94 -22.21
CA ALA A 8 -12.53 58.29 -21.16
C ALA A 8 -12.98 56.89 -21.62
N VAL A 9 -12.85 55.90 -20.72
CA VAL A 9 -13.57 54.62 -20.83
C VAL A 9 -14.40 54.47 -19.56
N THR A 10 -15.70 54.63 -19.76
CA THR A 10 -16.77 54.41 -18.79
C THR A 10 -16.83 52.95 -18.36
N GLY A 11 -17.12 52.75 -17.07
CA GLY A 11 -17.18 51.44 -16.43
C GLY A 11 -18.30 50.53 -16.94
N GLY A 12 -18.01 49.23 -16.91
CA GLY A 12 -18.97 48.14 -17.01
C GLY A 12 -18.62 47.08 -15.98
N ALA A 13 -19.24 47.16 -14.80
CA ALA A 13 -19.17 46.13 -13.78
C ALA A 13 -19.89 44.87 -14.26
N GLY A 14 -19.13 43.90 -14.78
CA GLY A 14 -19.63 42.56 -15.08
C GLY A 14 -19.80 41.76 -13.80
N ALA A 15 -21.03 41.76 -13.27
CA ALA A 15 -21.45 40.91 -12.17
C ALA A 15 -21.10 39.43 -12.44
N THR A 16 -20.34 38.82 -11.55
CA THR A 16 -20.06 37.39 -11.55
C THR A 16 -21.35 36.64 -11.19
N ALA A 17 -22.08 36.21 -12.21
CA ALA A 17 -23.24 35.35 -12.05
C ALA A 17 -22.86 34.10 -11.23
N HIS A 18 -23.36 34.03 -9.99
CA HIS A 18 -23.42 32.80 -9.22
C HIS A 18 -24.33 31.82 -9.96
N GLY A 19 -23.73 30.99 -10.81
CA GLY A 19 -24.42 29.94 -11.54
C GLY A 19 -25.10 28.97 -10.57
N ARG A 20 -26.41 28.77 -10.79
CA ARG A 20 -27.26 27.78 -10.11
C ARG A 20 -26.59 26.40 -10.03
N PRO A 21 -26.84 25.61 -8.97
CA PRO A 21 -26.35 24.23 -8.92
C PRO A 21 -26.93 23.46 -10.12
N GLY A 22 -26.05 23.03 -11.03
CA GLY A 22 -26.45 22.31 -12.24
C GLY A 22 -27.20 21.04 -11.88
N GLY A 23 -28.35 20.81 -12.53
CA GLY A 23 -29.19 19.64 -12.30
C GLY A 23 -28.47 18.29 -12.57
N PRO A 24 -29.13 17.16 -12.29
CA PRO A 24 -28.55 15.82 -12.45
C PRO A 24 -27.97 15.56 -13.86
N ALA A 25 -28.56 16.13 -14.91
CA ALA A 25 -28.04 16.07 -16.27
C ALA A 25 -26.65 16.75 -16.42
N ALA A 26 -26.41 17.87 -15.72
CA ALA A 26 -25.12 18.56 -15.68
C ALA A 26 -24.06 17.80 -14.86
N ALA A 27 -24.50 17.08 -13.82
CA ALA A 27 -23.64 16.17 -13.07
C ALA A 27 -23.22 14.97 -13.93
N LEU A 28 -24.16 14.36 -14.67
CA LEU A 28 -23.90 13.25 -15.60
C LEU A 28 -23.01 13.67 -16.78
N THR A 29 -23.26 14.84 -17.39
CA THR A 29 -22.36 15.36 -18.45
C THR A 29 -20.99 15.73 -17.90
N ARG A 30 -20.86 16.24 -16.67
CA ARG A 30 -19.54 16.46 -16.04
C ARG A 30 -18.84 15.15 -15.69
N LEU A 31 -19.60 14.11 -15.32
CA LEU A 31 -19.08 12.77 -15.08
C LEU A 31 -18.58 12.13 -16.38
N TRP A 32 -19.24 12.40 -17.50
CA TRP A 32 -18.87 11.85 -18.81
C TRP A 32 -17.80 12.68 -19.54
N ARG A 33 -17.89 14.01 -19.54
CA ARG A 33 -17.00 14.94 -20.29
C ARG A 33 -15.81 15.49 -19.49
N GLY A 34 -15.76 15.33 -18.18
CA GLY A 34 -14.69 15.91 -17.34
C GLY A 34 -14.92 17.38 -16.98
N ARG A 35 -13.87 18.12 -16.56
CA ARG A 35 -14.02 19.55 -16.25
C ARG A 35 -14.20 20.32 -17.55
N ALA A 36 -15.07 21.34 -17.56
CA ALA A 36 -15.36 22.12 -18.76
C ALA A 36 -14.12 22.82 -19.39
N ALA A 37 -13.07 23.03 -18.59
CA ALA A 37 -11.80 23.62 -19.02
C ALA A 37 -10.73 22.57 -19.38
N ASP A 38 -11.02 21.27 -19.29
CA ASP A 38 -10.08 20.23 -19.66
C ASP A 38 -9.98 20.10 -21.19
N ALA A 39 -8.77 19.84 -21.69
CA ALA A 39 -8.58 19.44 -23.08
C ALA A 39 -9.29 18.10 -23.35
N PRO A 40 -9.79 17.86 -24.57
CA PRO A 40 -10.65 16.70 -24.87
C PRO A 40 -9.96 15.34 -24.66
N TRP A 41 -8.62 15.30 -24.67
CA TRP A 41 -7.83 14.08 -24.42
C TRP A 41 -7.77 13.66 -22.94
N VAL A 42 -8.03 14.57 -22.00
CA VAL A 42 -7.80 14.33 -20.57
C VAL A 42 -8.68 13.21 -20.03
N ARG A 43 -9.96 13.22 -20.39
CA ARG A 43 -10.93 12.23 -19.91
C ARG A 43 -10.71 10.86 -20.55
N PRO A 44 -10.54 10.72 -21.88
CA PRO A 44 -10.12 9.48 -22.50
C PRO A 44 -8.82 8.92 -21.91
N ALA A 45 -7.80 9.75 -21.67
CA ALA A 45 -6.54 9.29 -21.09
C ALA A 45 -6.69 8.77 -19.65
N LEU A 46 -7.54 9.41 -18.83
CA LEU A 46 -7.86 8.87 -17.50
C LEU A 46 -8.62 7.54 -17.60
N LEU A 47 -9.62 7.44 -18.48
CA LEU A 47 -10.36 6.19 -18.66
C LEU A 47 -9.45 5.07 -19.18
N ALA A 48 -8.54 5.38 -20.10
CA ALA A 48 -7.53 4.45 -20.59
C ALA A 48 -6.59 4.01 -19.47
N LEU A 49 -6.10 4.93 -18.63
CA LEU A 49 -5.29 4.59 -17.46
C LEU A 49 -6.05 3.62 -16.52
N LEU A 50 -7.29 3.94 -16.15
CA LEU A 50 -8.08 3.09 -15.25
C LEU A 50 -8.42 1.74 -15.88
N LEU A 51 -8.70 1.70 -17.18
CA LEU A 51 -8.94 0.47 -17.92
C LEU A 51 -7.67 -0.39 -17.98
N LEU A 52 -6.52 0.20 -18.29
CA LEU A 52 -5.24 -0.51 -18.32
C LEU A 52 -4.85 -1.03 -16.93
N THR A 53 -5.08 -0.25 -15.87
CA THR A 53 -4.94 -0.75 -14.49
C THR A 53 -5.91 -1.90 -14.24
N ALA A 54 -7.18 -1.78 -14.60
CA ALA A 54 -8.15 -2.87 -14.40
C ALA A 54 -7.75 -4.14 -15.15
N VAL A 55 -7.29 -4.03 -16.40
CA VAL A 55 -6.75 -5.15 -17.17
C VAL A 55 -5.56 -5.76 -16.46
N LEU A 56 -4.59 -4.95 -16.03
CA LEU A 56 -3.40 -5.42 -15.32
C LEU A 56 -3.75 -6.14 -14.00
N GLU A 57 -4.67 -5.60 -13.20
CA GLU A 57 -5.04 -6.15 -11.90
C GLU A 57 -6.02 -7.34 -12.01
N LEU A 58 -6.79 -7.46 -13.09
CA LEU A 58 -7.71 -8.60 -13.30
C LEU A 58 -7.13 -9.71 -14.20
N TRP A 59 -5.99 -9.46 -14.85
CA TRP A 59 -5.38 -10.42 -15.78
C TRP A 59 -5.06 -11.75 -15.10
N ASN A 60 -5.57 -12.87 -15.60
CA ASN A 60 -5.26 -14.21 -15.06
C ASN A 60 -5.38 -14.33 -13.52
N LEU A 61 -6.32 -13.61 -12.91
CA LEU A 61 -6.42 -13.47 -11.45
C LEU A 61 -6.62 -14.81 -10.73
N GLY A 62 -7.32 -15.74 -11.37
CA GLY A 62 -7.59 -17.08 -10.83
C GLY A 62 -6.36 -17.98 -10.68
N ALA A 63 -5.24 -17.66 -11.34
CA ALA A 63 -4.04 -18.49 -11.30
C ALA A 63 -3.42 -18.61 -9.90
N SER A 64 -3.60 -17.61 -9.05
CA SER A 64 -3.15 -17.61 -7.65
C SER A 64 -4.04 -18.45 -6.73
N GLY A 65 -5.07 -19.13 -7.23
CA GLY A 65 -5.96 -19.96 -6.41
C GLY A 65 -6.57 -19.17 -5.25
N TYR A 66 -6.44 -19.69 -4.03
CA TYR A 66 -6.89 -19.02 -2.81
C TYR A 66 -5.90 -17.97 -2.25
N ALA A 67 -4.85 -17.62 -2.99
CA ALA A 67 -3.85 -16.64 -2.59
C ALA A 67 -3.30 -16.94 -1.17
N ASN A 68 -3.61 -16.10 -0.19
CA ASN A 68 -3.43 -16.41 1.23
C ASN A 68 -4.62 -17.24 1.73
N SER A 69 -4.41 -18.53 1.97
CA SER A 69 -5.45 -19.44 2.46
C SER A 69 -6.00 -19.01 3.83
N PHE A 70 -5.19 -18.35 4.66
CA PHE A 70 -5.61 -17.86 5.99
C PHE A 70 -6.75 -16.83 5.90
N TYR A 71 -6.62 -15.83 5.03
CA TYR A 71 -7.67 -14.83 4.82
C TYR A 71 -8.81 -15.34 3.93
N SER A 72 -8.54 -16.28 3.01
CA SER A 72 -9.58 -16.97 2.22
C SER A 72 -10.52 -17.80 3.09
N ALA A 73 -9.99 -18.53 4.08
CA ALA A 73 -10.81 -19.28 5.04
C ALA A 73 -11.75 -18.35 5.81
N ALA A 74 -11.25 -17.19 6.25
CA ALA A 74 -12.08 -16.21 6.95
C ALA A 74 -13.15 -15.56 6.06
N ALA A 75 -12.82 -15.30 4.79
CA ALA A 75 -13.81 -14.84 3.81
C ALA A 75 -14.91 -15.90 3.56
N GLN A 76 -14.53 -17.17 3.43
CA GLN A 76 -15.47 -18.29 3.31
C GLN A 76 -16.36 -18.41 4.57
N ALA A 77 -15.77 -18.37 5.76
CA ALA A 77 -16.50 -18.42 7.03
C ALA A 77 -17.51 -17.26 7.15
N GLY A 78 -17.07 -16.04 6.85
CA GLY A 78 -17.92 -14.86 6.83
C GLY A 78 -19.01 -14.91 5.74
N SER A 79 -18.79 -15.66 4.67
CA SER A 79 -19.85 -15.88 3.66
C SER A 79 -20.98 -16.77 4.17
N SER A 80 -20.67 -17.73 5.04
CA SER A 80 -21.65 -18.68 5.60
C SER A 80 -22.33 -18.19 6.88
N SER A 81 -21.64 -17.39 7.70
CA SER A 81 -22.12 -16.93 9.02
C SER A 81 -21.94 -15.43 9.20
N TRP A 82 -23.03 -14.73 9.54
CA TRP A 82 -22.97 -13.29 9.86
C TRP A 82 -22.16 -12.98 11.12
N LYS A 83 -22.06 -13.93 12.05
CA LYS A 83 -21.23 -13.77 13.25
C LYS A 83 -19.75 -13.88 12.89
N ALA A 84 -19.38 -14.90 12.11
CA ALA A 84 -18.02 -15.02 11.58
C ALA A 84 -17.64 -13.82 10.69
N PHE A 85 -18.60 -13.29 9.91
CA PHE A 85 -18.44 -12.07 9.12
C PHE A 85 -18.14 -10.85 9.99
N LEU A 86 -18.90 -10.67 11.08
CA LEU A 86 -18.75 -9.54 11.99
C LEU A 86 -17.38 -9.55 12.68
N PHE A 87 -16.89 -10.70 13.12
CA PHE A 87 -15.64 -10.82 13.87
C PHE A 87 -14.40 -11.07 13.02
N GLY A 88 -14.56 -11.53 11.77
CA GLY A 88 -13.44 -12.00 10.95
C GLY A 88 -12.91 -13.36 11.39
N SER A 89 -13.82 -14.29 11.69
CA SER A 89 -13.46 -15.65 12.13
C SER A 89 -12.88 -16.50 11.01
N SER A 90 -11.91 -17.36 11.33
CA SER A 90 -11.30 -18.28 10.38
C SER A 90 -12.20 -19.45 10.00
N ASP A 91 -13.24 -19.73 10.79
CA ASP A 91 -14.20 -20.81 10.56
C ASP A 91 -15.66 -20.34 10.81
N ALA A 92 -16.63 -21.02 10.19
CA ALA A 92 -18.05 -20.65 10.28
C ALA A 92 -18.67 -20.94 11.65
N GLY A 93 -18.09 -21.85 12.43
CA GLY A 93 -18.42 -22.12 13.84
C GLY A 93 -17.98 -20.99 14.77
N ASN A 94 -17.22 -20.00 14.25
CA ASN A 94 -16.81 -18.80 14.96
C ASN A 94 -15.97 -19.13 16.20
N SER A 95 -15.00 -20.03 16.04
CA SER A 95 -14.11 -20.46 17.12
C SER A 95 -12.98 -19.45 17.39
N ILE A 96 -12.33 -18.93 16.35
CA ILE A 96 -11.20 -18.01 16.45
C ILE A 96 -11.19 -16.99 15.30
N THR A 97 -10.71 -15.76 15.56
CA THR A 97 -10.49 -14.71 14.55
C THR A 97 -9.17 -14.87 13.81
N VAL A 98 -9.06 -14.23 12.64
CA VAL A 98 -7.74 -13.93 12.08
C VAL A 98 -6.99 -12.91 12.96
N ASP A 99 -5.71 -12.70 12.66
CA ASP A 99 -4.80 -11.80 13.39
C ASP A 99 -5.04 -10.30 13.10
N LYS A 100 -6.16 -9.94 12.48
CA LYS A 100 -6.50 -8.58 12.04
C LYS A 100 -7.98 -8.27 12.29
N PRO A 101 -8.33 -6.97 12.41
CA PRO A 101 -9.71 -6.53 12.35
C PRO A 101 -10.37 -6.89 10.99
N PRO A 102 -11.70 -6.98 10.94
CA PRO A 102 -12.39 -7.70 9.87
C PRO A 102 -12.71 -6.87 8.63
N ALA A 103 -12.45 -5.55 8.59
CA ALA A 103 -12.93 -4.73 7.48
C ALA A 103 -12.35 -5.13 6.12
N ALA A 104 -11.12 -5.64 6.08
CA ALA A 104 -10.51 -6.18 4.86
C ALA A 104 -11.23 -7.44 4.34
N LEU A 105 -11.85 -8.21 5.24
CA LEU A 105 -12.53 -9.47 4.94
C LEU A 105 -13.95 -9.24 4.43
N TRP A 106 -14.64 -8.19 4.90
CA TRP A 106 -16.05 -7.95 4.57
C TRP A 106 -16.33 -7.92 3.06
N PRO A 107 -15.57 -7.20 2.21
CA PRO A 107 -15.83 -7.20 0.77
C PRO A 107 -15.66 -8.58 0.13
N MET A 108 -14.68 -9.35 0.58
CA MET A 108 -14.44 -10.71 0.08
C MET A 108 -15.56 -11.66 0.52
N ALA A 109 -15.92 -11.63 1.80
CA ALA A 109 -16.98 -12.47 2.34
C ALA A 109 -18.35 -12.18 1.72
N LEU A 110 -18.67 -10.91 1.47
CA LEU A 110 -19.90 -10.53 0.74
C LEU A 110 -19.86 -11.02 -0.71
N SER A 111 -18.73 -10.85 -1.39
CA SER A 111 -18.55 -11.34 -2.76
C SER A 111 -18.71 -12.86 -2.85
N VAL A 112 -18.06 -13.62 -1.95
CA VAL A 112 -18.21 -15.07 -1.85
C VAL A 112 -19.65 -15.47 -1.51
N ARG A 113 -20.33 -14.74 -0.63
CA ARG A 113 -21.74 -15.00 -0.29
C ARG A 113 -22.68 -14.82 -1.47
N LEU A 114 -22.42 -13.82 -2.32
CA LEU A 114 -23.26 -13.51 -3.49
C LEU A 114 -22.99 -14.43 -4.68
N PHE A 115 -21.73 -14.84 -4.88
CA PHE A 115 -21.28 -15.47 -6.12
C PHE A 115 -20.66 -16.87 -5.93
N GLY A 116 -20.68 -17.41 -4.71
CA GLY A 116 -20.03 -18.68 -4.35
C GLY A 116 -18.52 -18.54 -4.08
N LEU A 117 -17.94 -19.57 -3.47
CA LEU A 117 -16.50 -19.59 -3.19
C LEU A 117 -15.70 -19.82 -4.47
N GLY A 118 -14.77 -18.91 -4.74
CA GLY A 118 -13.81 -19.05 -5.81
C GLY A 118 -12.74 -17.96 -5.76
N SER A 119 -11.64 -18.18 -6.48
CA SER A 119 -10.49 -17.26 -6.51
C SER A 119 -10.88 -15.86 -6.95
N TRP A 120 -11.72 -15.75 -7.99
CA TRP A 120 -12.19 -14.46 -8.50
C TRP A 120 -13.03 -13.71 -7.46
N GLN A 121 -13.94 -14.39 -6.79
CA GLN A 121 -14.81 -13.80 -5.79
C GLN A 121 -14.02 -13.21 -4.61
N ILE A 122 -12.89 -13.84 -4.26
CA ILE A 122 -11.98 -13.36 -3.21
C ILE A 122 -11.12 -12.20 -3.72
N LEU A 123 -10.58 -12.30 -4.94
CA LEU A 123 -9.52 -11.40 -5.42
C LEU A 123 -10.04 -10.17 -6.19
N VAL A 124 -11.18 -10.25 -6.88
CA VAL A 124 -11.76 -9.11 -7.62
C VAL A 124 -11.99 -7.89 -6.73
N PRO A 125 -12.53 -8.01 -5.49
CA PRO A 125 -12.65 -6.86 -4.60
C PRO A 125 -11.33 -6.13 -4.37
N GLN A 126 -10.22 -6.86 -4.27
CA GLN A 126 -8.88 -6.29 -4.06
C GLN A 126 -8.38 -5.55 -5.31
N ALA A 127 -8.58 -6.16 -6.48
CA ALA A 127 -8.21 -5.54 -7.76
C ALA A 127 -8.98 -4.23 -8.00
N LEU A 128 -10.28 -4.21 -7.66
CA LEU A 128 -11.10 -3.00 -7.74
C LEU A 128 -10.67 -1.92 -6.74
N MET A 129 -10.20 -2.29 -5.56
CA MET A 129 -9.58 -1.34 -4.62
C MET A 129 -8.28 -0.75 -5.19
N GLY A 130 -7.48 -1.53 -5.92
CA GLY A 130 -6.32 -1.05 -6.66
C GLY A 130 -6.67 0.01 -7.70
N VAL A 131 -7.64 -0.28 -8.57
CA VAL A 131 -8.18 0.68 -9.56
C VAL A 131 -8.74 1.93 -8.87
N GLY A 132 -9.47 1.75 -7.77
CA GLY A 132 -9.97 2.83 -6.94
C GLY A 132 -8.85 3.71 -6.36
N THR A 133 -7.74 3.11 -5.93
CA THR A 133 -6.58 3.82 -5.39
C THR A 133 -5.93 4.68 -6.48
N VAL A 134 -5.76 4.15 -7.69
CA VAL A 134 -5.28 4.92 -8.85
C VAL A 134 -6.21 6.08 -9.18
N ALA A 135 -7.53 5.85 -9.17
CA ALA A 135 -8.52 6.90 -9.44
C ALA A 135 -8.48 8.02 -8.39
N VAL A 136 -8.40 7.67 -7.11
CA VAL A 136 -8.32 8.64 -6.01
C VAL A 136 -6.99 9.40 -6.06
N LEU A 137 -5.88 8.72 -6.34
CA LEU A 137 -4.57 9.35 -6.47
C LEU A 137 -4.53 10.35 -7.64
N TYR A 138 -5.03 9.96 -8.82
CA TYR A 138 -5.21 10.87 -9.95
C TYR A 138 -6.05 12.08 -9.54
N ALA A 139 -7.19 11.84 -8.89
CA ALA A 139 -8.10 12.90 -8.47
C ALA A 139 -7.45 13.85 -7.47
N ALA A 140 -6.63 13.34 -6.54
CA ALA A 140 -5.89 14.11 -5.54
C ALA A 140 -4.85 15.03 -6.18
N VAL A 141 -4.03 14.49 -7.08
CA VAL A 141 -2.98 15.24 -7.78
C VAL A 141 -3.61 16.27 -8.73
N ARG A 142 -4.60 15.88 -9.53
CA ARG A 142 -5.31 16.75 -10.48
C ARG A 142 -6.05 17.92 -9.81
N ARG A 143 -6.20 17.94 -8.48
CA ARG A 143 -6.79 19.07 -7.76
C ARG A 143 -5.96 20.33 -7.91
N ARG A 144 -4.65 20.22 -7.72
CA ARG A 144 -3.72 21.37 -7.70
C ARG A 144 -2.68 21.34 -8.82
N PHE A 145 -2.57 20.22 -9.52
CA PHE A 145 -1.67 20.02 -10.64
C PHE A 145 -2.47 19.71 -11.92
N ASP A 146 -1.78 19.68 -13.05
CA ASP A 146 -2.37 19.40 -14.36
C ASP A 146 -2.72 17.92 -14.56
N ALA A 147 -3.34 17.62 -15.71
CA ALA A 147 -3.74 16.27 -16.07
C ALA A 147 -2.56 15.32 -16.21
N VAL A 148 -1.43 15.81 -16.74
CA VAL A 148 -0.21 15.01 -16.90
C VAL A 148 0.32 14.58 -15.55
N ALA A 149 0.38 15.47 -14.55
CA ALA A 149 0.78 15.11 -13.19
C ALA A 149 -0.08 13.98 -12.60
N GLY A 150 -1.40 14.06 -12.78
CA GLY A 150 -2.32 13.02 -12.31
C GLY A 150 -2.12 11.69 -13.03
N LEU A 151 -1.95 11.70 -14.35
CA LEU A 151 -1.71 10.50 -15.14
C LEU A 151 -0.36 9.85 -14.79
N LEU A 152 0.70 10.65 -14.61
CA LEU A 152 2.01 10.16 -14.19
C LEU A 152 1.95 9.53 -12.80
N ALA A 153 1.25 10.15 -11.85
CA ALA A 153 1.05 9.56 -10.52
C ALA A 153 0.28 8.24 -10.60
N GLY A 154 -0.82 8.19 -11.35
CA GLY A 154 -1.59 6.96 -11.49
C GLY A 154 -0.81 5.84 -12.19
N ALA A 155 -0.08 6.16 -13.26
CA ALA A 155 0.77 5.20 -13.97
C ALA A 155 1.93 4.69 -13.10
N ALA A 156 2.58 5.57 -12.33
CA ALA A 156 3.64 5.18 -11.41
C ALA A 156 3.12 4.21 -10.32
N LEU A 157 1.93 4.45 -9.76
CA LEU A 157 1.31 3.52 -8.81
C LEU A 157 0.96 2.19 -9.47
N ALA A 158 0.31 2.21 -10.64
CA ALA A 158 -0.11 1.00 -11.36
C ALA A 158 1.07 0.14 -11.83
N LEU A 159 2.26 0.73 -12.03
CA LEU A 159 3.48 0.03 -12.43
C LEU A 159 4.47 -0.16 -11.28
N THR A 160 4.02 0.04 -10.03
CA THR A 160 4.84 -0.30 -8.86
C THR A 160 4.67 -1.79 -8.56
N PRO A 161 5.75 -2.60 -8.59
CA PRO A 161 5.63 -4.06 -8.51
C PRO A 161 4.87 -4.56 -7.28
N VAL A 162 5.21 -4.04 -6.10
CA VAL A 162 4.52 -4.41 -4.85
C VAL A 162 3.04 -4.00 -4.83
N ALA A 163 2.67 -2.93 -5.55
CA ALA A 163 1.28 -2.48 -5.62
C ALA A 163 0.44 -3.47 -6.43
N SER A 164 0.88 -3.86 -7.63
CA SER A 164 0.17 -4.88 -8.41
C SER A 164 0.16 -6.24 -7.73
N MET A 165 1.22 -6.62 -7.00
CA MET A 165 1.19 -7.82 -6.17
C MET A 165 0.05 -7.77 -5.14
N MET A 166 -0.05 -6.68 -4.39
CA MET A 166 -0.99 -6.54 -3.28
C MET A 166 -2.43 -6.27 -3.71
N PHE A 167 -2.64 -5.60 -4.85
CA PHE A 167 -3.98 -5.42 -5.40
C PHE A 167 -4.52 -6.72 -6.03
N ARG A 168 -3.66 -7.71 -6.29
CA ARG A 168 -4.01 -9.05 -6.78
C ARG A 168 -3.96 -10.12 -5.70
N PHE A 169 -3.86 -9.73 -4.44
CA PHE A 169 -3.75 -10.63 -3.30
C PHE A 169 -4.75 -10.26 -2.20
N ASN A 170 -5.13 -11.23 -1.39
CA ASN A 170 -6.20 -11.11 -0.40
C ASN A 170 -5.73 -10.71 1.02
N ASN A 171 -4.55 -10.11 1.12
CA ASN A 171 -4.10 -9.49 2.35
C ASN A 171 -4.85 -8.16 2.59
N PRO A 172 -4.83 -7.60 3.81
CA PRO A 172 -5.55 -6.35 4.12
C PRO A 172 -5.05 -5.09 3.37
N ASP A 173 -3.94 -5.21 2.66
CA ASP A 173 -3.16 -4.10 2.14
C ASP A 173 -3.85 -3.31 1.01
N ALA A 174 -4.68 -3.93 0.17
CA ALA A 174 -5.37 -3.22 -0.90
C ALA A 174 -6.42 -2.23 -0.35
N LEU A 175 -7.24 -2.66 0.61
CA LEU A 175 -8.19 -1.79 1.29
C LEU A 175 -7.46 -0.68 2.06
N LEU A 176 -6.37 -1.02 2.74
CA LEU A 176 -5.57 -0.06 3.49
C LEU A 176 -5.02 1.04 2.56
N ALA A 177 -4.41 0.67 1.43
CA ALA A 177 -3.87 1.62 0.46
C ALA A 177 -4.96 2.57 -0.07
N LEU A 178 -6.15 2.06 -0.38
CA LEU A 178 -7.30 2.86 -0.81
C LEU A 178 -7.73 3.85 0.27
N LEU A 179 -7.89 3.39 1.52
CA LEU A 179 -8.32 4.22 2.64
C LEU A 179 -7.29 5.29 3.00
N MET A 180 -6.00 4.95 3.04
CA MET A 180 -4.93 5.91 3.32
C MET A 180 -4.81 6.97 2.21
N THR A 181 -4.89 6.57 0.95
CA THR A 181 -4.87 7.51 -0.19
C THR A 181 -6.10 8.43 -0.16
N SER A 182 -7.27 7.88 0.15
CA SER A 182 -8.52 8.66 0.31
C SER A 182 -8.49 9.60 1.51
N THR A 183 -7.79 9.22 2.58
CA THR A 183 -7.57 10.06 3.76
C THR A 183 -6.73 11.28 3.38
N VAL A 184 -5.60 11.09 2.68
CA VAL A 184 -4.78 12.20 2.18
C VAL A 184 -5.58 13.09 1.23
N TYR A 185 -6.38 12.51 0.32
CA TYR A 185 -7.30 13.26 -0.52
C TYR A 185 -8.24 14.15 0.31
N CYS A 186 -8.86 13.62 1.36
CA CYS A 186 -9.76 14.36 2.23
C CYS A 186 -9.04 15.49 2.99
N VAL A 187 -7.82 15.26 3.47
CA VAL A 187 -7.02 16.32 4.12
C VAL A 187 -6.66 17.43 3.13
N LEU A 188 -6.28 17.09 1.90
CA LEU A 188 -6.07 18.08 0.83
C LEU A 188 -7.33 18.92 0.56
N ARG A 189 -8.51 18.29 0.53
CA ARG A 189 -9.80 18.99 0.40
C ARG A 189 -10.08 19.92 1.59
N ALA A 190 -9.70 19.49 2.79
CA ALA A 190 -9.89 20.28 3.98
C ALA A 190 -8.97 21.52 3.98
N LEU A 191 -7.71 21.38 3.53
CA LEU A 191 -6.70 22.43 3.46
C LEU A 191 -7.05 23.58 2.51
N GLU A 192 -7.76 23.32 1.41
CA GLU A 192 -8.14 24.34 0.42
C GLU A 192 -9.01 25.48 0.96
N GLY A 193 -9.74 25.26 2.06
CA GLY A 193 -10.64 26.27 2.63
C GLY A 193 -11.05 26.00 4.07
N ALA A 194 -10.23 25.29 4.83
CA ALA A 194 -10.53 24.85 6.21
C ALA A 194 -11.93 24.22 6.34
N ARG A 195 -12.27 23.31 5.42
CA ARG A 195 -13.61 22.68 5.35
C ARG A 195 -13.69 21.49 6.30
N THR A 196 -14.39 21.66 7.43
CA THR A 196 -14.53 20.65 8.50
C THR A 196 -15.05 19.31 7.99
N LYS A 197 -16.04 19.32 7.08
CA LYS A 197 -16.63 18.11 6.49
C LYS A 197 -15.57 17.14 5.96
N TRP A 198 -14.57 17.66 5.24
CA TRP A 198 -13.54 16.80 4.65
C TRP A 198 -12.57 16.25 5.69
N LEU A 199 -12.29 17.01 6.75
CA LEU A 199 -11.46 16.52 7.84
C LEU A 199 -12.18 15.45 8.67
N VAL A 200 -13.49 15.60 8.88
CA VAL A 200 -14.34 14.56 9.50
C VAL A 200 -14.33 13.28 8.66
N TRP A 201 -14.48 13.38 7.33
CA TRP A 201 -14.34 12.21 6.45
C TRP A 201 -12.94 11.58 6.50
N ALA A 202 -11.88 12.39 6.64
CA ALA A 202 -10.54 11.86 6.86
C ALA A 202 -10.47 11.05 8.17
N GLY A 203 -11.10 11.54 9.24
CA GLY A 203 -11.27 10.81 10.50
C GLY A 203 -12.00 9.47 10.31
N VAL A 204 -13.15 9.48 9.64
CA VAL A 204 -13.91 8.24 9.34
C VAL A 204 -13.06 7.23 8.58
N LEU A 205 -12.35 7.66 7.54
CA LEU A 205 -11.48 6.79 6.73
C LEU A 205 -10.30 6.24 7.54
N LEU A 206 -9.73 7.01 8.47
CA LEU A 206 -8.70 6.53 9.40
C LEU A 206 -9.26 5.49 10.38
N GLY A 207 -10.49 5.67 10.87
CA GLY A 207 -11.16 4.68 11.72
C GLY A 207 -11.42 3.35 10.99
N LEU A 208 -11.85 3.43 9.73
CA LEU A 208 -11.97 2.24 8.86
C LEU A 208 -10.59 1.64 8.54
N GLY A 209 -9.55 2.46 8.38
CA GLY A 209 -8.17 2.01 8.21
C GLY A 209 -7.67 1.23 9.44
N PHE A 210 -8.01 1.70 10.64
CA PHE A 210 -7.75 0.96 11.88
C PHE A 210 -8.48 -0.38 11.89
N LEU A 211 -9.73 -0.45 11.44
CA LEU A 211 -10.47 -1.71 11.25
C LEU A 211 -10.00 -2.55 10.05
N THR A 212 -8.98 -2.11 9.32
CA THR A 212 -8.35 -2.87 8.24
C THR A 212 -7.01 -3.45 8.71
N LYS A 213 -6.16 -2.61 9.32
CA LYS A 213 -4.79 -3.00 9.70
C LYS A 213 -4.25 -2.22 10.93
N THR A 214 -5.10 -2.03 11.93
CA THR A 214 -4.79 -1.44 13.25
C THR A 214 -3.88 -0.20 13.16
N LEU A 215 -2.77 -0.19 13.93
CA LEU A 215 -1.87 0.96 14.08
C LEU A 215 -1.10 1.30 12.81
N GLN A 216 -1.00 0.38 11.83
CA GLN A 216 -0.37 0.69 10.54
C GLN A 216 -1.11 1.82 9.81
N ALA A 217 -2.44 1.90 9.94
CA ALA A 217 -3.21 2.98 9.34
C ALA A 217 -2.88 4.36 9.95
N PHE A 218 -2.35 4.39 11.17
CA PHE A 218 -2.08 5.62 11.91
C PHE A 218 -0.70 6.23 11.64
N LEU A 219 0.15 5.57 10.87
CA LEU A 219 1.48 6.10 10.49
C LEU A 219 1.42 7.46 9.78
N ILE A 220 0.30 7.76 9.11
CA ILE A 220 0.09 9.06 8.45
C ILE A 220 -0.59 10.12 9.32
N VAL A 221 -1.09 9.77 10.50
CA VAL A 221 -1.82 10.71 11.38
C VAL A 221 -0.92 11.87 11.82
N PRO A 222 0.33 11.65 12.31
CA PRO A 222 1.19 12.76 12.73
C PRO A 222 1.47 13.79 11.62
N PRO A 223 1.95 13.43 10.41
CA PRO A 223 2.21 14.43 9.37
C PRO A 223 0.94 15.14 8.90
N LEU A 224 -0.19 14.42 8.77
CA LEU A 224 -1.44 15.05 8.33
C LEU A 224 -2.00 16.03 9.37
N THR A 225 -1.94 15.68 10.64
CA THR A 225 -2.37 16.53 11.76
C THR A 225 -1.52 17.79 11.83
N LEU A 226 -0.20 17.64 11.77
CA LEU A 226 0.75 18.76 11.83
C LEU A 226 0.53 19.73 10.66
N VAL A 227 0.44 19.20 9.43
CA VAL A 227 0.22 20.04 8.25
C VAL A 227 -1.12 20.75 8.33
N TYR A 228 -2.20 20.09 8.76
CA TYR A 228 -3.48 20.78 8.95
C TYR A 228 -3.41 21.87 10.02
N ALA A 229 -2.84 21.56 11.19
CA ALA A 229 -2.70 22.49 12.30
C ALA A 229 -1.92 23.75 11.88
N VAL A 230 -0.88 23.62 11.06
CA VAL A 230 -0.01 24.74 10.65
C VAL A 230 -0.51 25.43 9.38
N CYS A 231 -0.88 24.68 8.35
CA CYS A 231 -1.14 25.19 7.01
C CYS A 231 -2.60 25.52 6.74
N ALA A 232 -3.58 24.97 7.47
CA ALA A 232 -4.97 25.32 7.22
C ALA A 232 -5.24 26.81 7.46
N PRO A 233 -6.11 27.46 6.65
CA PRO A 233 -6.52 28.83 6.88
C PRO A 233 -7.42 28.96 8.12
N GLY A 234 -7.47 30.14 8.73
CA GLY A 234 -8.30 30.44 9.90
C GLY A 234 -7.58 30.43 11.25
N ARG A 235 -8.34 30.71 12.31
CA ARG A 235 -7.85 30.84 13.70
C ARG A 235 -7.41 29.49 14.27
N THR A 236 -6.41 29.49 15.15
CA THR A 236 -5.89 28.26 15.80
C THR A 236 -6.97 27.46 16.52
N ALA A 237 -7.84 28.11 17.30
CA ALA A 237 -8.94 27.44 18.00
C ALA A 237 -9.87 26.66 17.04
N ARG A 238 -10.19 27.22 15.87
CA ARG A 238 -11.00 26.53 14.84
C ARG A 238 -10.26 25.30 14.31
N ARG A 239 -8.98 25.41 14.01
CA ARG A 239 -8.17 24.28 13.50
C ARG A 239 -8.09 23.15 14.52
N VAL A 240 -7.89 23.49 15.79
CA VAL A 240 -7.90 22.52 16.91
C VAL A 240 -9.27 21.85 17.02
N GLY A 241 -10.37 22.63 17.05
CA GLY A 241 -11.72 22.05 17.09
C GLY A 241 -12.04 21.14 15.90
N GLN A 242 -11.53 21.46 14.70
CA GLN A 242 -11.66 20.61 13.52
C GLN A 242 -10.87 19.30 13.66
N LEU A 243 -9.64 19.36 14.16
CA LEU A 243 -8.83 18.17 14.43
C LEU A 243 -9.47 17.30 15.50
N LEU A 244 -10.04 17.88 16.56
CA LEU A 244 -10.80 17.16 17.58
C LEU A 244 -12.04 16.48 16.99
N ALA A 245 -12.79 17.18 16.12
CA ALA A 245 -13.94 16.58 15.44
C ALA A 245 -13.53 15.41 14.51
N ALA A 246 -12.39 15.52 13.84
CA ALA A 246 -11.84 14.44 13.03
C ALA A 246 -11.35 13.25 13.89
N GLY A 247 -10.70 13.53 15.01
CA GLY A 247 -10.32 12.52 16.00
C GLY A 247 -11.54 11.80 16.57
N ALA A 248 -12.59 12.52 16.93
CA ALA A 248 -13.86 11.93 17.38
C ALA A 248 -14.49 11.05 16.29
N ALA A 249 -14.51 11.51 15.03
CA ALA A 249 -15.02 10.72 13.92
C ALA A 249 -14.22 9.44 13.68
N MET A 250 -12.89 9.49 13.85
CA MET A 250 -12.00 8.33 13.79
C MET A 250 -12.32 7.32 14.90
N VAL A 251 -12.48 7.80 16.14
CA VAL A 251 -12.85 6.96 17.29
C VAL A 251 -14.24 6.34 17.08
N VAL A 252 -15.22 7.09 16.58
CA VAL A 252 -16.56 6.52 16.33
C VAL A 252 -16.51 5.47 15.20
N ALA A 253 -15.80 5.75 14.10
CA ALA A 253 -15.76 4.88 12.94
C ALA A 253 -14.97 3.57 13.17
N GLY A 254 -13.90 3.62 13.97
CA GLY A 254 -13.11 2.43 14.31
C GLY A 254 -13.50 1.80 15.65
N GLY A 255 -13.78 2.62 16.66
CA GLY A 255 -13.96 2.21 18.05
C GLY A 255 -15.27 1.49 18.33
N TRP A 256 -16.30 1.62 17.50
CA TRP A 256 -17.57 0.90 17.71
C TRP A 256 -17.36 -0.62 17.68
N TRP A 257 -16.55 -1.13 16.76
CA TRP A 257 -16.27 -2.56 16.64
C TRP A 257 -15.35 -3.03 17.76
N VAL A 258 -14.38 -2.20 18.15
CA VAL A 258 -13.53 -2.46 19.32
C VAL A 258 -14.38 -2.58 20.59
N ALA A 259 -15.28 -1.63 20.82
CA ALA A 259 -16.20 -1.67 21.95
C ALA A 259 -17.09 -2.91 21.89
N LEU A 260 -17.61 -3.26 20.72
CA LEU A 260 -18.38 -4.49 20.53
C LEU A 260 -17.58 -5.72 20.95
N VAL A 261 -16.34 -5.89 20.48
CA VAL A 261 -15.49 -7.04 20.84
C VAL A 261 -15.17 -7.08 22.33
N GLN A 262 -14.84 -5.94 22.92
CA GLN A 262 -14.46 -5.85 24.34
C GLN A 262 -15.65 -6.06 25.29
N LEU A 263 -16.85 -5.66 24.89
CA LEU A 263 -18.06 -5.76 25.72
C LEU A 263 -18.84 -7.06 25.49
N TRP A 264 -18.61 -7.75 24.37
CA TRP A 264 -19.31 -9.00 24.08
C TRP A 264 -18.78 -10.14 24.98
N PRO A 265 -19.66 -10.92 25.65
CA PRO A 265 -19.23 -11.97 26.59
C PRO A 265 -18.26 -12.97 25.96
N ALA A 266 -17.10 -13.16 26.59
CA ALA A 266 -15.98 -13.96 26.07
C ALA A 266 -16.39 -15.39 25.68
N ALA A 267 -17.23 -16.05 26.49
CA ALA A 267 -17.74 -17.41 26.23
C ALA A 267 -18.66 -17.51 24.99
N SER A 268 -19.10 -16.37 24.44
CA SER A 268 -20.07 -16.29 23.34
C SER A 268 -19.55 -15.54 22.12
N ARG A 269 -18.26 -15.21 22.05
CA ARG A 269 -17.58 -14.61 20.90
C ARG A 269 -16.37 -15.48 20.50
N PRO A 270 -15.79 -15.31 19.30
CA PRO A 270 -14.62 -16.10 18.94
C PRO A 270 -13.43 -15.69 19.82
N TYR A 271 -12.48 -16.60 19.98
CA TYR A 271 -11.17 -16.26 20.51
C TYR A 271 -10.48 -15.24 19.58
N ILE A 272 -9.83 -14.22 20.13
CA ILE A 272 -9.07 -13.25 19.33
C ILE A 272 -7.72 -13.84 18.93
N GLY A 273 -7.60 -14.28 17.67
CA GLY A 273 -6.38 -14.86 17.14
C GLY A 273 -5.18 -13.90 17.22
N GLY A 274 -4.01 -14.41 17.61
CA GLY A 274 -2.80 -13.63 17.83
C GLY A 274 -2.73 -12.87 19.15
N SER A 275 -3.68 -13.07 20.06
CA SER A 275 -3.62 -12.62 21.46
C SER A 275 -3.36 -13.80 22.40
N GLN A 276 -2.79 -13.56 23.58
CA GLN A 276 -2.59 -14.59 24.62
C GLN A 276 -3.80 -14.70 25.55
N ASP A 277 -4.52 -13.59 25.78
CA ASP A 277 -5.59 -13.51 26.77
C ASP A 277 -6.97 -13.22 26.15
N ASN A 278 -7.19 -13.65 24.90
CA ASN A 278 -8.44 -13.42 24.17
C ASN A 278 -8.83 -11.91 24.08
N SER A 279 -7.83 -11.05 23.87
CA SER A 279 -7.95 -9.60 23.97
C SER A 279 -7.54 -8.90 22.67
N PHE A 280 -8.47 -8.14 22.10
CA PHE A 280 -8.19 -7.39 20.88
C PHE A 280 -7.29 -6.17 21.13
N LEU A 281 -7.37 -5.58 22.32
CA LEU A 281 -6.46 -4.49 22.72
C LEU A 281 -5.03 -5.00 22.92
N GLU A 282 -4.87 -6.17 23.54
CA GLU A 282 -3.57 -6.84 23.68
C GLU A 282 -2.96 -7.11 22.29
N LEU A 283 -3.73 -7.71 21.38
CA LEU A 283 -3.30 -7.90 19.99
C LEU A 283 -2.88 -6.58 19.32
N THR A 284 -3.68 -5.52 19.50
CA THR A 284 -3.49 -4.23 18.85
C THR A 284 -2.21 -3.53 19.31
N PHE A 285 -1.97 -3.48 20.61
CA PHE A 285 -0.81 -2.78 21.18
C PHE A 285 0.43 -3.67 21.31
N GLY A 286 0.26 -4.97 21.51
CA GLY A 286 1.34 -5.97 21.55
C GLY A 286 1.78 -6.38 20.14
N TYR A 287 1.45 -7.60 19.73
CA TYR A 287 1.93 -8.22 18.48
C TYR A 287 1.75 -7.35 17.22
N ASN A 288 0.60 -6.72 17.02
CA ASN A 288 0.36 -5.86 15.85
C ASN A 288 0.84 -4.41 16.01
N GLY A 289 1.35 -4.05 17.18
CA GLY A 289 1.71 -2.69 17.55
C GLY A 289 3.18 -2.56 17.93
N PHE A 290 3.44 -2.38 19.22
CA PHE A 290 4.78 -2.15 19.75
C PHE A 290 5.72 -3.33 19.49
N GLY A 291 5.21 -4.58 19.49
CA GLY A 291 6.01 -5.76 19.16
C GLY A 291 6.65 -5.69 17.77
N ARG A 292 5.96 -5.09 16.79
CA ARG A 292 6.56 -4.86 15.45
C ARG A 292 7.76 -3.91 15.51
N ILE A 293 7.72 -2.93 16.41
CA ILE A 293 8.77 -1.93 16.55
C ILE A 293 9.96 -2.51 17.33
N THR A 294 9.70 -3.16 18.46
CA THR A 294 10.75 -3.67 19.37
C THR A 294 11.34 -4.99 18.93
N GLY A 295 10.59 -5.79 18.16
CA GLY A 295 10.94 -7.18 17.83
C GLY A 295 10.48 -8.21 18.86
N ASP A 296 9.86 -7.77 19.96
CA ASP A 296 9.26 -8.64 20.97
C ASP A 296 7.82 -8.99 20.57
N GLU A 297 7.68 -10.06 19.79
CA GLU A 297 6.42 -10.45 19.11
C GLU A 297 5.76 -11.66 19.75
N THR A 298 5.58 -11.62 21.07
CA THR A 298 4.79 -12.62 21.80
C THR A 298 3.40 -12.79 21.15
N GLY A 299 3.02 -14.03 20.84
CA GLY A 299 1.76 -14.34 20.15
C GLY A 299 1.76 -14.23 18.63
N SER A 300 2.93 -14.03 18.01
CA SER A 300 3.05 -13.96 16.56
C SER A 300 2.66 -15.27 15.85
N VAL A 301 1.74 -15.16 14.88
CA VAL A 301 1.40 -16.22 13.95
C VAL A 301 2.39 -16.22 12.77
N GLY A 302 3.32 -17.18 12.75
CA GLY A 302 4.30 -17.36 11.68
C GLY A 302 5.77 -17.13 12.08
N GLY A 303 6.04 -16.76 13.33
CA GLY A 303 7.37 -16.87 13.93
C GLY A 303 7.49 -18.24 14.62
N LEU A 304 8.63 -18.92 14.46
CA LEU A 304 9.01 -20.00 15.38
C LEU A 304 8.87 -19.46 16.80
N GLY A 305 8.12 -20.18 17.65
CA GLY A 305 7.71 -19.74 18.98
C GLY A 305 8.85 -19.16 19.82
N GLY A 306 8.48 -18.27 20.73
CA GLY A 306 9.35 -17.44 21.58
C GLY A 306 10.24 -18.18 22.58
N ASP A 307 10.75 -19.37 22.26
CA ASP A 307 11.58 -20.20 23.15
C ASP A 307 12.90 -20.64 22.50
N ALA A 308 13.41 -19.92 21.50
CA ALA A 308 14.80 -20.13 21.06
C ALA A 308 15.75 -19.42 22.06
N PRO A 309 16.48 -20.15 22.94
CA PRO A 309 17.43 -19.53 23.85
C PRO A 309 18.64 -19.13 23.01
N GLY A 310 18.73 -17.85 22.63
CA GLY A 310 19.84 -17.37 21.80
C GLY A 310 19.56 -16.15 20.90
N GLY A 311 18.36 -15.57 20.91
CA GLY A 311 18.06 -14.32 20.19
C GLY A 311 18.63 -13.06 20.85
N GLY A 312 19.88 -13.11 21.33
CA GLY A 312 20.56 -11.94 21.87
C GLY A 312 20.83 -10.95 20.75
N GLY A 313 20.23 -9.76 20.84
CA GLY A 313 20.56 -8.60 20.03
C GLY A 313 22.01 -8.18 20.23
N GLY A 314 22.93 -8.83 19.52
CA GLY A 314 24.28 -8.34 19.32
C GLY A 314 24.28 -7.12 18.39
N PRO A 315 25.19 -6.15 18.57
CA PRO A 315 25.32 -5.02 17.66
C PRO A 315 25.76 -5.53 16.29
N GLY A 316 24.83 -5.66 15.34
CA GLY A 316 25.12 -6.02 13.94
C GLY A 316 24.30 -7.15 13.32
N GLY A 317 23.41 -7.84 14.06
CA GLY A 317 22.68 -9.03 13.57
C GLY A 317 21.21 -8.77 13.21
N GLY A 318 20.92 -7.85 12.30
CA GLY A 318 19.55 -7.39 12.01
C GLY A 318 18.84 -8.08 10.85
N ALA A 319 18.99 -9.38 10.63
CA ALA A 319 18.17 -10.09 9.64
C ALA A 319 16.75 -10.28 10.23
N GLY A 320 15.90 -9.26 10.12
CA GLY A 320 14.54 -9.31 10.64
C GLY A 320 13.78 -10.53 10.10
N PHE A 321 13.15 -11.29 10.99
CA PHE A 321 12.22 -12.36 10.63
C PHE A 321 11.16 -11.80 9.64
N GLY A 322 10.77 -12.57 8.62
CA GLY A 322 9.79 -12.14 7.60
C GLY A 322 10.36 -11.59 6.28
N GLY A 323 11.68 -11.62 6.08
CA GLY A 323 12.30 -11.32 4.79
C GLY A 323 12.41 -9.83 4.44
N GLY A 324 12.24 -8.96 5.44
CA GLY A 324 12.24 -7.50 5.30
C GLY A 324 13.61 -6.84 5.17
N GLY A 325 14.70 -7.63 5.21
CA GLY A 325 16.08 -7.12 5.15
C GLY A 325 16.54 -6.44 6.43
N THR A 326 17.77 -5.92 6.38
CA THR A 326 18.47 -5.33 7.53
C THR A 326 17.84 -4.03 8.01
N VAL A 327 17.56 -3.96 9.32
CA VAL A 327 17.04 -2.74 9.96
C VAL A 327 18.01 -1.58 9.77
N GLY A 328 17.50 -0.41 9.38
CA GLY A 328 18.28 0.81 9.21
C GLY A 328 17.73 1.74 8.13
N ILE A 329 18.29 2.94 8.05
CA ILE A 329 17.86 3.97 7.08
C ILE A 329 17.93 3.47 5.62
N GLY A 330 18.90 2.59 5.32
CA GLY A 330 19.09 1.98 4.02
C GLY A 330 18.14 0.83 3.69
N ARG A 331 17.30 0.36 4.64
CA ARG A 331 16.50 -0.87 4.51
C ARG A 331 15.63 -0.89 3.25
N VAL A 332 14.94 0.22 2.98
CA VAL A 332 14.10 0.39 1.78
C VAL A 332 14.90 0.20 0.49
N PHE A 333 16.19 0.55 0.49
CA PHE A 333 17.08 0.38 -0.66
C PHE A 333 17.77 -1.00 -0.70
N GLY A 334 17.71 -1.78 0.37
CA GLY A 334 18.36 -3.09 0.46
C GLY A 334 17.80 -4.14 -0.51
N ASP A 335 18.42 -5.31 -0.57
CA ASP A 335 18.10 -6.35 -1.57
C ASP A 335 16.67 -6.87 -1.45
N ALA A 336 16.15 -6.98 -0.22
CA ALA A 336 14.80 -7.44 0.06
C ALA A 336 13.70 -6.50 -0.47
N LEU A 337 13.88 -5.19 -0.31
CA LEU A 337 12.82 -4.20 -0.56
C LEU A 337 13.03 -3.41 -1.85
N GLY A 338 14.26 -3.35 -2.34
CA GLY A 338 14.64 -2.52 -3.48
C GLY A 338 13.80 -2.78 -4.72
N GLY A 339 13.68 -4.06 -5.11
CA GLY A 339 12.87 -4.49 -6.25
C GLY A 339 11.35 -4.40 -6.04
N GLN A 340 10.89 -4.22 -4.79
CA GLN A 340 9.47 -4.17 -4.44
C GLN A 340 8.89 -2.77 -4.70
N VAL A 341 9.51 -1.75 -4.12
CA VAL A 341 8.94 -0.38 -4.09
C VAL A 341 9.94 0.72 -4.47
N SER A 342 11.24 0.47 -4.36
CA SER A 342 12.22 1.55 -4.22
C SER A 342 12.65 2.19 -5.54
N TRP A 343 12.20 1.65 -6.67
CA TRP A 343 12.47 2.15 -8.01
C TRP A 343 12.37 3.67 -8.16
N LEU A 344 11.31 4.26 -7.59
CA LEU A 344 11.02 5.68 -7.69
C LEU A 344 11.22 6.44 -6.36
N VAL A 345 11.72 5.80 -5.31
CA VAL A 345 11.98 6.46 -4.02
C VAL A 345 13.02 7.58 -4.15
N PRO A 346 14.20 7.39 -4.80
CA PRO A 346 15.15 8.47 -5.00
C PRO A 346 14.52 9.67 -5.73
N ALA A 347 13.75 9.40 -6.80
CA ALA A 347 13.02 10.42 -7.55
C ALA A 347 12.04 11.18 -6.66
N ALA A 348 11.20 10.46 -5.90
CA ALA A 348 10.20 11.06 -5.02
C ALA A 348 10.82 11.96 -3.95
N LEU A 349 11.95 11.57 -3.36
CA LEU A 349 12.66 12.39 -2.36
C LEU A 349 13.27 13.65 -2.98
N LEU A 350 13.94 13.52 -4.13
CA LEU A 350 14.49 14.67 -4.85
C LEU A 350 13.40 15.63 -5.30
N LEU A 351 12.27 15.11 -5.80
CA LEU A 351 11.12 15.88 -6.23
C LEU A 351 10.37 16.54 -5.07
N LEU A 352 10.33 15.90 -3.90
CA LEU A 352 9.83 16.50 -2.67
C LEU A 352 10.68 17.72 -2.29
N VAL A 353 12.00 17.56 -2.22
CA VAL A 353 12.92 18.65 -1.89
C VAL A 353 12.82 19.78 -2.92
N ALA A 354 12.88 19.47 -4.21
CA ALA A 354 12.78 20.46 -5.27
C ALA A 354 11.42 21.20 -5.21
N GLY A 355 10.31 20.48 -5.05
CA GLY A 355 8.97 21.06 -4.93
C GLY A 355 8.83 22.00 -3.73
N LEU A 356 9.39 21.63 -2.57
CA LEU A 356 9.42 22.49 -1.39
C LEU A 356 10.31 23.73 -1.58
N LEU A 357 11.46 23.59 -2.24
CA LEU A 357 12.33 24.73 -2.57
C LEU A 357 11.66 25.69 -3.55
N MET A 358 10.95 25.18 -4.55
CA MET A 358 10.18 26.00 -5.50
C MET A 358 9.03 26.75 -4.83
N THR A 359 8.44 26.17 -3.80
CA THR A 359 7.32 26.74 -3.05
C THR A 359 7.73 27.39 -1.72
N ARG A 360 9.04 27.55 -1.46
CA ARG A 360 9.55 28.01 -0.14
C ARG A 360 9.08 29.40 0.26
N ARG A 361 8.86 30.28 -0.73
CA ARG A 361 8.35 31.65 -0.54
C ARG A 361 6.83 31.73 -0.53
N ALA A 362 6.13 30.62 -0.80
CA ALA A 362 4.68 30.58 -0.78
C ALA A 362 4.19 30.68 0.68
N PRO A 363 3.05 31.35 0.91
CA PRO A 363 2.47 31.46 2.25
C PRO A 363 2.18 30.08 2.83
N ARG A 364 2.08 29.98 4.17
CA ARG A 364 1.81 28.69 4.85
C ARG A 364 0.52 28.01 4.38
N THR A 365 -0.45 28.78 3.88
CA THR A 365 -1.74 28.32 3.37
C THR A 365 -1.70 27.93 1.90
N ASP A 366 -0.54 28.00 1.25
CA ASP A 366 -0.39 27.54 -0.12
C ASP A 366 -0.61 26.03 -0.20
N THR A 367 -1.59 25.64 -0.99
CA THR A 367 -2.02 24.25 -1.12
C THR A 367 -1.11 23.40 -2.01
N VAL A 368 -0.28 24.01 -2.87
CA VAL A 368 0.70 23.26 -3.66
C VAL A 368 1.82 22.81 -2.71
N ARG A 369 2.34 23.73 -1.91
CA ARG A 369 3.29 23.44 -0.82
C ARG A 369 2.70 22.43 0.16
N SER A 370 1.46 22.65 0.60
CA SER A 370 0.78 21.72 1.51
C SER A 370 0.63 20.31 0.92
N ALA A 371 0.45 20.19 -0.40
CA ALA A 371 0.40 18.88 -1.07
C ALA A 371 1.73 18.13 -0.97
N PHE A 372 2.86 18.80 -1.22
CA PHE A 372 4.18 18.20 -0.99
C PHE A 372 4.38 17.81 0.48
N LEU A 373 3.92 18.62 1.42
CA LEU A 373 4.06 18.33 2.86
C LEU A 373 3.22 17.13 3.30
N VAL A 374 1.97 16.98 2.85
CA VAL A 374 1.15 15.83 3.25
C VAL A 374 1.65 14.53 2.63
N TRP A 375 1.92 14.51 1.32
CA TRP A 375 2.42 13.30 0.65
C TRP A 375 3.83 12.95 1.09
N GLY A 376 4.71 13.94 1.18
CA GLY A 376 6.09 13.78 1.66
C GLY A 376 6.17 13.41 3.14
N GLY A 377 5.38 14.06 3.99
CA GLY A 377 5.31 13.73 5.41
C GLY A 377 4.81 12.31 5.64
N SER A 378 3.76 11.89 4.93
CA SER A 378 3.26 10.51 4.97
C SER A 378 4.28 9.49 4.48
N LEU A 379 5.00 9.78 3.38
CA LEU A 379 6.10 8.96 2.88
C LEU A 379 7.19 8.80 3.93
N LEU A 380 7.71 9.91 4.45
CA LEU A 380 8.83 9.92 5.38
C LEU A 380 8.49 9.26 6.71
N ALA A 381 7.30 9.53 7.27
CA ALA A 381 6.85 8.90 8.51
C ALA A 381 6.71 7.38 8.36
N THR A 382 6.07 6.92 7.29
CA THR A 382 5.87 5.49 7.03
C THR A 382 7.20 4.80 6.73
N ALA A 383 8.06 5.41 5.90
CA ALA A 383 9.37 4.87 5.55
C ALA A 383 10.29 4.79 6.78
N ALA A 384 10.27 5.81 7.66
CA ALA A 384 11.05 5.78 8.89
C ALA A 384 10.65 4.60 9.79
N VAL A 385 9.35 4.42 10.04
CA VAL A 385 8.88 3.28 10.83
C VAL A 385 9.27 1.96 10.17
N PHE A 386 9.10 1.82 8.84
CA PHE A 386 9.46 0.60 8.14
C PHE A 386 10.97 0.30 8.18
N SER A 387 11.79 1.34 8.11
CA SER A 387 13.24 1.23 8.21
C SER A 387 13.71 0.78 9.59
N PHE A 388 13.01 1.18 10.67
CA PHE A 388 13.47 0.96 12.05
C PHE A 388 12.70 -0.09 12.84
N MET A 389 11.59 -0.64 12.33
CA MET A 389 10.87 -1.72 13.01
C MET A 389 11.74 -3.00 13.06
N ALA A 390 11.89 -3.60 14.24
CA ALA A 390 12.75 -4.76 14.44
C ALA A 390 12.02 -6.11 14.36
N GLY A 391 10.69 -6.13 14.49
CA GLY A 391 9.87 -7.34 14.39
C GLY A 391 9.64 -7.83 12.96
N ILE A 392 8.70 -8.76 12.81
CA ILE A 392 8.32 -9.34 11.52
C ILE A 392 7.95 -8.23 10.55
N PHE A 393 8.73 -8.16 9.48
CA PHE A 393 8.52 -7.20 8.41
C PHE A 393 8.51 -7.92 7.07
N HIS A 394 7.32 -8.00 6.47
CA HIS A 394 7.17 -8.61 5.16
C HIS A 394 7.42 -7.58 4.06
N GLN A 395 8.05 -8.02 2.98
CA GLN A 395 8.37 -7.21 1.82
C GLN A 395 7.15 -6.45 1.26
N TYR A 396 6.00 -7.11 1.23
CA TYR A 396 4.77 -6.55 0.69
C TYR A 396 4.17 -5.40 1.52
N TYR A 397 4.58 -5.20 2.78
CA TYR A 397 4.11 -4.05 3.58
C TYR A 397 4.44 -2.72 2.91
N THR A 398 5.51 -2.70 2.11
CA THR A 398 5.98 -1.51 1.39
C THR A 398 4.97 -0.94 0.38
N VAL A 399 3.90 -1.65 0.02
CA VAL A 399 2.79 -1.07 -0.76
C VAL A 399 2.21 0.19 -0.14
N ALA A 400 2.25 0.32 1.20
CA ALA A 400 1.80 1.52 1.90
C ALA A 400 2.57 2.79 1.48
N LEU A 401 3.78 2.66 0.93
CA LEU A 401 4.58 3.78 0.44
C LEU A 401 4.22 4.17 -1.01
N ALA A 402 3.67 3.24 -1.79
CA ALA A 402 3.52 3.38 -3.25
C ALA A 402 2.68 4.59 -3.66
N PRO A 403 1.50 4.87 -3.06
CA PRO A 403 0.71 6.05 -3.43
C PRO A 403 1.45 7.37 -3.17
N TYR A 404 2.27 7.43 -2.11
CA TYR A 404 2.99 8.65 -1.72
C TYR A 404 4.15 8.94 -2.66
N ILE A 405 4.91 7.89 -3.02
CA ILE A 405 5.98 7.95 -4.02
C ILE A 405 5.40 8.42 -5.35
N ALA A 406 4.32 7.77 -5.80
CA ALA A 406 3.67 8.07 -7.05
C ALA A 406 3.11 9.50 -7.10
N ALA A 407 2.49 9.99 -6.02
CA ALA A 407 2.04 11.37 -5.90
C ALA A 407 3.19 12.36 -6.10
N LEU A 408 4.30 12.18 -5.37
CA LEU A 408 5.45 13.08 -5.41
C LEU A 408 6.14 13.07 -6.78
N VAL A 409 6.21 11.90 -7.43
CA VAL A 409 6.71 11.78 -8.81
C VAL A 409 5.84 12.58 -9.77
N GLY A 410 4.53 12.34 -9.78
CA GLY A 410 3.61 13.05 -10.68
C GLY A 410 3.59 14.56 -10.46
N MET A 411 3.48 14.99 -9.19
CA MET A 411 3.47 16.42 -8.82
C MET A 411 4.78 17.12 -9.14
N GLY A 412 5.91 16.56 -8.69
CA GLY A 412 7.22 17.19 -8.83
C GLY A 412 7.72 17.18 -10.28
N ALA A 413 7.57 16.08 -11.00
CA ALA A 413 8.00 16.00 -12.39
C ALA A 413 7.24 17.01 -13.27
N SER A 414 5.92 17.11 -13.09
CA SER A 414 5.11 18.11 -13.82
C SER A 414 5.49 19.55 -13.45
N LEU A 415 5.67 19.84 -12.15
CA LEU A 415 6.08 21.17 -11.68
C LEU A 415 7.42 21.59 -12.31
N LEU A 416 8.46 20.74 -12.19
CA LEU A 416 9.77 21.07 -12.72
C LEU A 416 9.77 21.11 -14.25
N TRP A 417 9.00 20.24 -14.92
CA TRP A 417 8.88 20.25 -16.37
C TRP A 417 8.29 21.55 -16.88
N ARG A 418 7.24 22.08 -16.24
CA ARG A 418 6.66 23.37 -16.63
C ARG A 418 7.61 24.53 -16.39
N GLU A 419 8.37 24.45 -15.30
CA GLU A 419 9.32 25.47 -14.88
C GLU A 419 10.72 25.26 -15.48
N ARG A 420 10.88 24.32 -16.42
CA ARG A 420 12.18 23.91 -16.98
C ARG A 420 12.99 25.05 -17.60
N GLY A 421 12.35 26.18 -17.93
CA GLY A 421 13.03 27.43 -18.33
C GLY A 421 13.92 28.04 -17.25
N ARG A 422 13.76 27.66 -15.97
CA ARG A 422 14.58 28.10 -14.83
C ARG A 422 15.77 27.17 -14.61
N PRO A 423 17.01 27.66 -14.44
CA PRO A 423 18.21 26.82 -14.33
C PRO A 423 18.09 25.74 -13.24
N PHE A 424 17.57 26.13 -12.08
CA PHE A 424 17.30 25.19 -10.99
C PHE A 424 16.37 24.04 -11.39
N ALA A 425 15.24 24.33 -12.06
CA ALA A 425 14.28 23.29 -12.44
C ALA A 425 14.84 22.33 -13.50
N ALA A 426 15.59 22.86 -14.48
CA ALA A 426 16.28 22.03 -15.46
C ALA A 426 17.33 21.13 -14.81
N ALA A 427 18.18 21.69 -13.94
CA ALA A 427 19.19 20.91 -13.22
C ALA A 427 18.55 19.84 -12.32
N ALA A 428 17.49 20.17 -11.59
CA ALA A 428 16.75 19.22 -10.77
C ALA A 428 16.15 18.08 -11.60
N LEU A 429 15.58 18.35 -12.78
CA LEU A 429 15.11 17.30 -13.69
C LEU A 429 16.24 16.39 -14.15
N CYS A 430 17.38 16.94 -14.56
CA CYS A 430 18.54 16.14 -14.95
C CYS A 430 18.99 15.21 -13.81
N VAL A 431 19.11 15.75 -12.58
CA VAL A 431 19.49 14.96 -11.39
C VAL A 431 18.47 13.88 -11.09
N VAL A 432 17.17 14.19 -11.13
CA VAL A 432 16.09 13.21 -10.89
C VAL A 432 16.15 12.07 -11.92
N VAL A 433 16.27 12.40 -13.21
CA VAL A 433 16.32 11.40 -14.28
C VAL A 433 17.56 10.51 -14.15
N LEU A 434 18.73 11.10 -13.93
CA LEU A 434 19.99 10.35 -13.76
C LEU A 434 19.93 9.45 -12.52
N ALA A 435 19.49 9.99 -11.37
CA ALA A 435 19.37 9.21 -10.14
C ALA A 435 18.40 8.03 -10.32
N THR A 436 17.27 8.24 -11.00
CA THR A 436 16.29 7.19 -11.28
C THR A 436 16.84 6.12 -12.22
N ALA A 437 17.55 6.52 -13.28
CA ALA A 437 18.14 5.61 -14.25
C ALA A 437 19.28 4.78 -13.64
N VAL A 438 20.19 5.42 -12.89
CA VAL A 438 21.27 4.74 -12.16
C VAL A 438 20.70 3.78 -11.12
N TRP A 439 19.69 4.21 -10.36
CA TRP A 439 19.08 3.34 -9.37
C TRP A 439 18.36 2.15 -10.00
N SER A 440 17.65 2.36 -11.12
CA SER A 440 17.02 1.28 -11.86
C SER A 440 18.05 0.31 -12.45
N TYR A 441 19.19 0.81 -12.93
CA TYR A 441 20.33 -0.01 -13.34
C TYR A 441 20.86 -0.88 -12.20
N VAL A 442 21.00 -0.32 -11.00
CA VAL A 442 21.43 -1.05 -9.79
C VAL A 442 20.41 -2.14 -9.43
N LEU A 443 19.12 -1.80 -9.36
CA LEU A 443 18.07 -2.77 -9.01
C LEU A 443 17.99 -3.92 -10.01
N LEU A 444 17.99 -3.63 -11.32
CA LEU A 444 18.02 -4.67 -12.35
C LEU A 444 19.30 -5.52 -12.28
N GLY A 445 20.43 -4.91 -11.91
CA GLY A 445 21.71 -5.59 -11.71
C GLY A 445 21.71 -6.62 -10.57
N ARG A 446 20.75 -6.57 -9.63
CA ARG A 446 20.60 -7.57 -8.55
C ARG A 446 20.06 -8.91 -9.06
N THR A 447 19.47 -8.93 -10.24
CA THR A 447 19.00 -10.14 -10.93
C THR A 447 19.64 -10.21 -12.32
N PRO A 448 20.95 -10.49 -12.42
CA PRO A 448 21.70 -10.33 -13.67
C PRO A 448 21.22 -11.25 -14.81
N GLY A 449 20.60 -12.40 -14.49
CA GLY A 449 20.00 -13.28 -15.49
C GLY A 449 18.64 -12.83 -16.03
N TYR A 450 17.99 -11.85 -15.38
CA TYR A 450 16.66 -11.37 -15.76
C TYR A 450 16.77 -10.15 -16.66
N LEU A 451 16.43 -10.31 -17.95
CA LEU A 451 16.48 -9.25 -18.97
C LEU A 451 17.80 -8.44 -18.90
N PRO A 452 18.98 -9.07 -19.06
CA PRO A 452 20.28 -8.46 -18.80
C PRO A 452 20.56 -7.17 -19.60
N TRP A 453 19.91 -7.00 -20.75
CA TRP A 453 20.00 -5.83 -21.60
C TRP A 453 19.24 -4.61 -21.05
N LEU A 454 18.18 -4.83 -20.26
CA LEU A 454 17.24 -3.78 -19.85
C LEU A 454 17.91 -2.72 -18.99
N ARG A 455 18.81 -3.13 -18.08
CA ARG A 455 19.56 -2.20 -17.22
C ARG A 455 20.36 -1.18 -18.04
N TRP A 456 20.97 -1.64 -19.12
CA TRP A 456 21.79 -0.80 -20.00
C TRP A 456 20.94 0.14 -20.83
N VAL A 457 19.81 -0.34 -21.35
CA VAL A 457 18.85 0.50 -22.09
C VAL A 457 18.30 1.60 -21.17
N VAL A 458 17.86 1.27 -19.95
CA VAL A 458 17.37 2.25 -18.98
C VAL A 458 18.43 3.31 -18.67
N LEU A 459 19.68 2.88 -18.43
CA LEU A 459 20.79 3.80 -18.18
C LEU A 459 21.05 4.73 -19.37
N ALA A 460 21.15 4.17 -20.59
CA ALA A 460 21.39 4.94 -21.80
C ALA A 460 20.25 5.95 -22.08
N CYS A 461 18.99 5.52 -21.96
CA CYS A 461 17.84 6.41 -22.10
C CYS A 461 17.84 7.52 -21.03
N GLY A 462 18.22 7.20 -19.79
CA GLY A 462 18.33 8.18 -18.71
C GLY A 462 19.42 9.22 -18.96
N VAL A 463 20.62 8.79 -19.36
CA VAL A 463 21.73 9.68 -19.71
C VAL A 463 21.36 10.57 -20.90
N LEU A 464 20.79 10.00 -21.95
CA LEU A 464 20.35 10.74 -23.13
C LEU A 464 19.27 11.77 -22.76
N THR A 465 18.27 11.38 -21.96
CA THR A 465 17.24 12.29 -21.46
C THR A 465 17.85 13.45 -20.67
N ALA A 466 18.78 13.15 -19.76
CA ALA A 466 19.43 14.17 -18.95
C ALA A 466 20.24 15.16 -19.81
N ALA A 467 20.96 14.67 -20.83
CA ALA A 467 21.70 15.50 -21.78
C ALA A 467 20.78 16.39 -22.64
N CYS A 468 19.61 15.86 -23.05
CA CYS A 468 18.65 16.60 -23.88
C CYS A 468 17.72 17.54 -23.09
N THR A 469 17.60 17.37 -21.76
CA THR A 469 16.70 18.17 -20.91
C THR A 469 16.98 19.69 -20.98
N PRO A 470 18.23 20.17 -20.95
CA PRO A 470 18.53 21.60 -21.14
C PRO A 470 18.15 22.11 -22.54
N LEU A 471 18.26 21.27 -23.57
CA LEU A 471 17.95 21.61 -24.98
C LEU A 471 16.43 21.67 -25.23
N SER A 472 15.63 20.94 -24.44
CA SER A 472 14.16 20.93 -24.49
C SER A 472 13.51 22.30 -24.21
N ARG A 473 14.29 23.29 -23.77
CA ARG A 473 13.90 24.68 -23.61
C ARG A 473 13.64 25.41 -24.92
N ARG A 474 14.33 25.02 -26.00
CA ARG A 474 14.40 25.78 -27.25
C ARG A 474 13.86 25.03 -28.47
N SER A 475 13.50 23.75 -28.34
CA SER A 475 13.12 22.91 -29.48
C SER A 475 11.70 22.35 -29.36
N ARG A 476 11.12 22.00 -30.53
CA ARG A 476 9.86 21.23 -30.63
C ARG A 476 9.99 19.80 -30.08
N GLY A 477 11.19 19.35 -29.73
CA GLY A 477 11.49 18.00 -29.24
C GLY A 477 11.19 17.75 -27.75
N GLY A 478 10.64 18.72 -27.02
CA GLY A 478 10.35 18.56 -25.59
C GLY A 478 9.45 17.36 -25.26
N VAL A 479 8.46 17.06 -26.11
CA VAL A 479 7.59 15.88 -25.92
C VAL A 479 8.37 14.58 -25.99
N ALA A 480 9.32 14.46 -26.92
CA ALA A 480 10.16 13.27 -27.04
C ALA A 480 11.07 13.08 -25.81
N VAL A 481 11.65 14.17 -25.30
CA VAL A 481 12.46 14.13 -24.06
C VAL A 481 11.61 13.70 -22.85
N ALA A 482 10.39 14.23 -22.72
CA ALA A 482 9.48 13.81 -21.66
C ALA A 482 9.08 12.33 -21.78
N ALA A 483 8.77 11.87 -22.99
CA ALA A 483 8.44 10.47 -23.24
C ALA A 483 9.62 9.54 -22.90
N LEU A 484 10.83 9.91 -23.31
CA LEU A 484 12.05 9.16 -23.00
C LEU A 484 12.32 9.11 -21.48
N ALA A 485 12.07 10.21 -20.76
CA ALA A 485 12.17 10.26 -19.30
C ALA A 485 11.21 9.28 -18.61
N VAL A 486 9.96 9.23 -19.09
CA VAL A 486 8.94 8.30 -18.57
C VAL A 486 9.34 6.86 -18.85
N VAL A 487 9.82 6.54 -20.05
CA VAL A 487 10.31 5.20 -20.40
C VAL A 487 11.49 4.80 -19.51
N ALA A 488 12.49 5.68 -19.35
CA ALA A 488 13.65 5.42 -18.50
C ALA A 488 13.26 5.20 -17.03
N ALA A 489 12.26 5.93 -16.53
CA ALA A 489 11.82 5.80 -15.14
C ALA A 489 10.94 4.56 -14.89
N LEU A 490 10.14 4.13 -15.87
CA LEU A 490 9.11 3.10 -15.67
C LEU A 490 9.43 1.75 -16.31
N ALA A 491 10.41 1.63 -17.20
CA ALA A 491 10.70 0.35 -17.87
C ALA A 491 11.13 -0.77 -16.90
N GLY A 492 11.94 -0.46 -15.89
CA GLY A 492 12.32 -1.41 -14.84
C GLY A 492 11.15 -1.88 -13.97
N PRO A 493 10.40 -0.95 -13.32
CA PRO A 493 9.18 -1.27 -12.58
C PRO A 493 8.15 -2.02 -13.42
N PHE A 494 7.97 -1.62 -14.68
CA PHE A 494 7.08 -2.29 -15.63
C PHE A 494 7.48 -3.74 -15.84
N ALA A 495 8.76 -4.04 -16.10
CA ALA A 495 9.22 -5.42 -16.27
C ALA A 495 8.93 -6.29 -15.03
N TYR A 496 9.29 -5.80 -13.83
CA TYR A 496 9.01 -6.50 -12.57
C TYR A 496 7.50 -6.67 -12.33
N THR A 497 6.70 -5.67 -12.65
CA THR A 497 5.23 -5.72 -12.55
C THR A 497 4.65 -6.78 -13.50
N MET A 498 5.12 -6.82 -14.75
CA MET A 498 4.67 -7.83 -15.72
C MET A 498 5.01 -9.24 -15.25
N THR A 499 6.23 -9.47 -14.77
CA THR A 499 6.60 -10.77 -14.17
C THR A 499 5.69 -11.11 -12.99
N THR A 500 5.45 -10.15 -12.08
CA THR A 500 4.55 -10.33 -10.93
C THR A 500 3.14 -10.76 -11.36
N VAL A 501 2.59 -10.12 -12.39
CA VAL A 501 1.23 -10.37 -12.89
C VAL A 501 1.11 -11.70 -13.60
N THR A 502 2.17 -12.15 -14.28
CA THR A 502 2.20 -13.43 -15.00
C THR A 502 2.60 -14.64 -14.14
N THR A 503 3.12 -14.40 -12.94
CA THR A 503 3.52 -15.45 -12.00
C THR A 503 2.41 -15.66 -10.96
N PRO A 504 1.92 -16.90 -10.74
CA PRO A 504 1.00 -17.21 -9.65
C PRO A 504 1.66 -17.04 -8.27
N HIS A 505 0.90 -16.55 -7.29
CA HIS A 505 1.38 -16.35 -5.91
C HIS A 505 0.45 -17.03 -4.91
N THR A 506 1.01 -17.75 -3.93
CA THR A 506 0.25 -18.38 -2.83
C THR A 506 1.05 -18.31 -1.53
N GLY A 507 0.35 -18.43 -0.40
CA GLY A 507 0.97 -18.47 0.92
C GLY A 507 1.00 -17.12 1.65
N SER A 508 1.71 -17.07 2.78
CA SER A 508 1.75 -15.90 3.67
C SER A 508 2.88 -14.92 3.38
N ILE A 509 3.93 -15.37 2.68
CA ILE A 509 5.12 -14.59 2.33
C ILE A 509 5.22 -14.54 0.81
N ILE A 510 5.02 -13.35 0.26
CA ILE A 510 5.00 -13.11 -1.18
C ILE A 510 5.82 -11.87 -1.53
N ALA A 511 6.38 -11.88 -2.74
CA ALA A 511 7.29 -10.89 -3.25
C ALA A 511 6.98 -10.59 -4.73
N ALA A 512 7.18 -9.34 -5.13
CA ALA A 512 7.01 -8.92 -6.52
C ALA A 512 8.30 -9.10 -7.30
N GLY A 513 8.16 -9.23 -8.61
CA GLY A 513 9.26 -9.33 -9.55
C GLY A 513 9.74 -10.77 -9.78
N PRO A 514 10.86 -10.94 -10.51
CA PRO A 514 11.45 -12.24 -10.74
C PRO A 514 12.02 -12.84 -9.44
N SER A 515 11.88 -14.15 -9.30
CA SER A 515 12.53 -14.92 -8.26
C SER A 515 14.05 -14.85 -8.44
N SER A 516 14.78 -14.27 -7.48
CA SER A 516 16.25 -14.38 -7.47
C SER A 516 16.64 -15.72 -6.85
N ALA A 517 17.67 -16.38 -7.38
CA ALA A 517 18.16 -17.70 -6.94
C ALA A 517 18.69 -17.73 -5.48
N GLY A 518 18.60 -16.63 -4.73
CA GLY A 518 19.01 -16.52 -3.32
C GLY A 518 17.86 -16.19 -2.36
N GLY A 519 16.62 -16.06 -2.83
CA GLY A 519 15.46 -15.94 -1.95
C GLY A 519 15.05 -17.33 -1.46
N MET A 520 15.15 -17.59 -0.15
CA MET A 520 14.63 -18.81 0.46
C MET A 520 13.22 -19.10 -0.08
N PRO A 521 12.96 -20.28 -0.67
CA PRO A 521 11.62 -20.67 -1.05
C PRO A 521 10.75 -20.60 0.20
N GLY A 522 9.63 -19.89 0.12
CA GLY A 522 8.63 -19.92 1.17
C GLY A 522 8.31 -21.38 1.49
N PHE A 523 8.32 -21.74 2.77
CA PHE A 523 7.86 -23.04 3.26
C PHE A 523 6.35 -23.16 2.98
N GLY A 524 6.00 -23.39 1.72
CA GLY A 524 4.71 -23.88 1.28
C GLY A 524 4.79 -25.39 1.26
N GLY A 525 4.18 -26.04 2.24
CA GLY A 525 4.02 -27.49 2.30
C GLY A 525 3.20 -27.99 1.12
N GLY A 526 3.88 -28.25 0.00
CA GLY A 526 3.38 -29.13 -1.05
C GLY A 526 3.77 -30.55 -0.69
N MET A 527 2.82 -31.32 -0.14
CA MET A 527 2.94 -32.77 -0.03
C MET A 527 3.21 -33.32 -1.45
N PRO A 528 4.31 -34.07 -1.70
CA PRO A 528 4.46 -34.76 -2.97
C PRO A 528 3.36 -35.81 -3.06
N ARG A 529 2.46 -35.62 -4.03
CA ARG A 529 1.45 -36.60 -4.42
C ARG A 529 2.18 -37.90 -4.77
N GLY A 530 1.84 -38.97 -4.04
CA GLY A 530 2.41 -40.29 -4.22
C GLY A 530 2.32 -40.75 -5.68
N GLY A 531 3.48 -41.12 -6.22
CA GLY A 531 3.66 -41.73 -7.52
C GLY A 531 4.63 -42.91 -7.37
N GLN A 532 4.11 -44.08 -7.67
CA GLN A 532 4.67 -45.42 -7.48
C GLN A 532 5.85 -45.73 -8.41
N ALA A 533 6.99 -46.14 -7.83
CA ALA A 533 8.04 -46.99 -8.42
C ALA A 533 8.94 -47.42 -7.23
N GLY A 534 9.19 -48.68 -6.88
CA GLY A 534 9.48 -49.82 -7.73
C GLY A 534 11.00 -50.02 -7.73
N GLY A 535 11.53 -50.84 -6.81
CA GLY A 535 12.91 -51.36 -6.90
C GLY A 535 13.76 -51.29 -5.63
N GLU A 536 14.11 -52.48 -5.14
CA GLU A 536 15.38 -52.86 -4.52
C GLU A 536 15.66 -52.53 -3.03
N ARG A 537 15.62 -53.61 -2.23
CA ARG A 537 16.33 -53.75 -0.96
C ARG A 537 17.84 -53.72 -1.21
N PRO A 538 18.63 -53.24 -0.23
CA PRO A 538 19.61 -54.14 0.34
C PRO A 538 19.61 -54.17 1.88
N THR A 539 19.79 -55.37 2.39
CA THR A 539 20.13 -55.75 3.76
C THR A 539 21.59 -55.41 4.10
N ALA A 540 21.87 -54.93 5.32
CA ALA A 540 22.79 -55.57 6.29
C ALA A 540 23.23 -54.63 7.44
N ALA A 541 23.21 -55.19 8.66
CA ALA A 541 24.05 -54.95 9.86
C ALA A 541 24.10 -53.53 10.47
N GLY A 542 24.03 -53.30 11.78
CA GLY A 542 24.08 -54.15 12.97
C GLY A 542 24.60 -53.28 14.12
N GLY A 543 23.95 -53.30 15.29
CA GLY A 543 24.43 -52.60 16.50
C GLY A 543 23.36 -52.47 17.59
N PRO A 544 23.50 -53.15 18.75
CA PRO A 544 22.49 -53.12 19.80
C PRO A 544 22.79 -52.02 20.83
N GLY A 545 21.77 -51.25 21.20
CA GLY A 545 21.83 -50.27 22.28
C GLY A 545 20.47 -50.18 22.97
N GLY A 546 20.26 -51.03 23.98
CA GLY A 546 19.07 -51.00 24.81
C GLY A 546 19.11 -49.92 25.88
N GLY A 547 17.93 -49.49 26.36
CA GLY A 547 17.83 -48.82 27.65
C GLY A 547 16.69 -47.82 27.81
N ARG A 548 15.55 -48.34 28.31
CA ARG A 548 14.55 -47.69 29.19
C ARG A 548 13.71 -46.51 28.67
N PHE A 549 12.44 -46.83 28.40
CA PHE A 549 11.29 -46.00 28.80
C PHE A 549 10.62 -46.62 30.03
N PRO A 550 10.28 -45.86 31.09
CA PRO A 550 9.39 -46.34 32.15
C PRO A 550 7.93 -46.23 31.71
N GLY A 551 7.21 -47.34 31.83
CA GLY A 551 5.75 -47.37 31.69
C GLY A 551 5.02 -46.82 32.91
N GLY A 552 3.80 -46.36 32.67
CA GLY A 552 2.75 -46.18 33.67
C GLY A 552 1.45 -46.76 33.08
N ALA A 553 0.97 -47.83 33.73
CA ALA A 553 -0.23 -48.61 33.42
C ALA A 553 -1.50 -47.75 33.32
N GLY A 554 -2.47 -48.06 32.45
CA GLY A 554 -3.47 -49.14 32.60
C GLY A 554 -4.82 -48.49 32.98
N ALA A 555 -6.01 -48.89 32.55
CA ALA A 555 -6.49 -50.06 31.84
C ALA A 555 -7.89 -49.74 31.26
N ALA A 556 -8.26 -50.34 30.14
CA ALA A 556 -9.66 -50.54 29.73
C ALA A 556 -9.72 -51.82 28.90
N GLY A 557 -9.98 -52.94 29.56
CA GLY A 557 -10.25 -54.23 28.95
C GLY A 557 -11.73 -54.54 29.05
N THR A 558 -12.42 -54.55 27.90
CA THR A 558 -13.75 -55.13 27.73
C THR A 558 -13.60 -56.57 27.24
N ALA A 559 -14.14 -57.55 27.98
CA ALA A 559 -14.86 -58.71 27.44
C ALA A 559 -15.15 -59.76 28.53
N GLY A 560 -16.36 -60.31 28.49
CA GLY A 560 -16.59 -61.72 28.82
C GLY A 560 -17.24 -62.01 30.16
N GLY A 561 -18.55 -61.82 30.25
CA GLY A 561 -19.36 -62.44 31.29
C GLY A 561 -19.53 -63.96 31.06
N LYS A 562 -19.64 -64.70 32.16
CA LYS A 562 -20.35 -65.99 32.30
C LYS A 562 -20.60 -66.25 33.80
N GLY A 563 -21.72 -66.93 34.08
CA GLY A 563 -22.40 -67.17 35.38
C GLY A 563 -21.54 -67.79 36.50
N ALA A 564 -22.03 -68.09 37.70
CA ALA A 564 -23.37 -68.14 38.27
C ALA A 564 -23.24 -68.39 39.79
N ALA A 565 -24.30 -68.05 40.54
CA ALA A 565 -24.80 -68.65 41.78
C ALA A 565 -23.85 -69.08 42.93
N GLY A 566 -24.14 -68.54 44.12
CA GLY A 566 -23.62 -68.94 45.42
C GLY A 566 -23.94 -67.90 46.46
#